data_AF-A0A2M7ACB7-F1
#
_entry.id   AF-A0A2M7ACB7-F1
#
_cell.length_a   1.000
_cell.length_b   1.000
_cell.length_c   1.000
_cell.angle_alpha   90.00
_cell.angle_beta   90.00
_cell.angle_gamma   90.00
#
_symmetry.space_group_name_H-M   'P 1'
#
loop_
_entity.id
_entity.type
_entity.pdbx_description
1 polymer ?
#
loop_
_entity_poly.entity_id
_entity_poly.type
_entity_poly.pdbx_seq_one_letter_code
_entity_poly.pdbx_strand_id
1 'polypeptide(L)'
;MNMLAGLTVRLLAVLLALMACGAVGRTPLPACAGTLTDCRVTRADVDADGAEEIVFENAFLRAVLKPGSGGRVARLEYKPADVDLTCFGPYRGDTPGGLFGDRVTTESYPGSFLATAAEAEIVKQGAEEVCVRVTNKGQPNLKIEKEFVLSRDRSSLDIVGAVTFDTGKLDATESVKTGLWWQHILRLGTPGAQQGFRSVYYIPLTNGILAAPFTPQARNQFAIEDGLILIQA
;
A
#
# COMPACT_ATOMS: atom_id res chain seq x y z
N MET A 1 -46.58 -30.92 -20.43
CA MET A 1 -45.57 -31.97 -20.16
C MET A 1 -44.38 -31.31 -19.50
N ASN A 2 -44.04 -31.82 -18.32
CA ASN A 2 -43.23 -31.18 -17.27
C ASN A 2 -41.73 -31.18 -17.58
N MET A 3 -41.07 -30.02 -17.58
CA MET A 3 -39.60 -29.92 -17.65
C MET A 3 -39.01 -28.66 -16.98
N LEU A 4 -39.64 -28.12 -15.92
CA LEU A 4 -39.14 -26.91 -15.23
C LEU A 4 -38.96 -27.03 -13.70
N ALA A 5 -39.21 -28.20 -13.10
CA ALA A 5 -39.11 -28.37 -11.65
C ALA A 5 -37.74 -28.90 -11.15
N GLY A 6 -36.79 -29.22 -12.04
CA GLY A 6 -35.54 -29.90 -11.68
C GLY A 6 -34.31 -29.02 -11.46
N LEU A 7 -34.34 -27.76 -11.94
CA LEU A 7 -33.14 -26.91 -11.95
C LEU A 7 -32.99 -26.04 -10.68
N THR A 8 -34.10 -25.74 -10.00
CA THR A 8 -34.13 -24.89 -8.80
C THR A 8 -33.59 -25.58 -7.54
N VAL A 9 -33.69 -26.91 -7.44
CA VAL A 9 -33.24 -27.65 -6.24
C VAL A 9 -31.72 -27.83 -6.21
N ARG A 10 -31.04 -27.91 -7.36
CA ARG A 10 -29.58 -28.09 -7.41
C ARG A 10 -28.80 -26.79 -7.18
N LEU A 11 -29.38 -25.63 -7.51
CA LEU A 11 -28.73 -24.34 -7.27
C LEU A 11 -28.75 -23.94 -5.78
N LEU A 12 -29.81 -24.32 -5.06
CA LEU A 12 -29.94 -24.03 -3.63
C LEU A 12 -28.99 -24.87 -2.76
N ALA A 13 -28.70 -26.11 -3.16
CA ALA A 13 -27.77 -26.99 -2.44
C ALA A 13 -26.30 -26.54 -2.57
N VAL A 14 -25.91 -25.92 -3.70
CA VAL A 14 -24.56 -25.38 -3.89
C VAL A 14 -24.35 -24.08 -3.09
N LEU A 15 -25.38 -23.23 -2.96
CA LEU A 15 -25.29 -22.03 -2.11
C LEU A 15 -25.18 -22.38 -0.60
N LEU A 16 -25.83 -23.44 -0.14
CA LEU A 16 -25.71 -23.90 1.25
C LEU A 16 -24.34 -24.55 1.54
N ALA A 17 -23.74 -25.25 0.57
CA ALA A 17 -22.39 -25.80 0.73
C ALA A 17 -21.30 -24.71 0.76
N LEU A 18 -21.48 -23.59 0.04
CA LEU A 18 -20.57 -22.45 0.08
C LEU A 18 -20.69 -21.62 1.37
N MET A 19 -21.87 -21.61 2.02
CA MET A 19 -22.03 -20.97 3.34
C MET A 19 -21.56 -21.84 4.51
N ALA A 20 -21.44 -23.16 4.33
CA ALA A 20 -20.90 -24.07 5.36
C ALA A 20 -19.36 -24.11 5.41
N CYS A 21 -18.67 -23.56 4.40
CA CYS A 21 -17.20 -23.46 4.38
C CYS A 21 -16.65 -22.13 4.97
N GLY A 22 -17.52 -21.32 5.59
CA GLY A 22 -17.15 -20.04 6.21
C GLY A 22 -16.66 -20.14 7.66
N ALA A 23 -16.66 -21.32 8.26
CA ALA A 23 -16.16 -21.56 9.61
C ALA A 23 -14.81 -22.29 9.56
N VAL A 24 -13.84 -21.77 8.82
CA VAL A 24 -12.45 -21.96 9.24
C VAL A 24 -12.39 -21.29 10.59
N GLY A 25 -12.37 -22.11 11.66
CA GLY A 25 -12.31 -21.64 13.02
C GLY A 25 -11.24 -20.58 13.10
N ARG A 26 -11.67 -19.32 13.28
CA ARG A 26 -10.77 -18.25 13.67
C ARG A 26 -10.28 -18.70 15.03
N THR A 27 -9.13 -19.37 15.07
CA THR A 27 -8.38 -19.50 16.31
C THR A 27 -8.32 -18.08 16.85
N PRO A 28 -8.91 -17.81 18.03
CA PRO A 28 -8.81 -16.49 18.61
C PRO A 28 -7.32 -16.17 18.62
N LEU A 29 -6.96 -15.06 17.96
CA LEU A 29 -5.59 -14.56 18.03
C LEU A 29 -5.24 -14.53 19.52
N PRO A 30 -4.10 -15.11 19.93
CA PRO A 30 -3.73 -15.16 21.33
C PRO A 30 -3.88 -13.75 21.88
N ALA A 31 -4.72 -13.61 22.92
CA ALA A 31 -4.87 -12.33 23.58
C ALA A 31 -3.45 -11.89 23.97
N CYS A 32 -2.95 -10.81 23.34
CA CYS A 32 -1.66 -10.28 23.69
C CYS A 32 -1.74 -9.86 25.15
N ALA A 33 -1.26 -10.71 26.05
CA ALA A 33 -1.21 -10.45 27.49
C ALA A 33 -0.13 -9.41 27.86
N GLY A 34 0.20 -8.53 26.94
CA GLY A 34 1.10 -7.41 27.13
C GLY A 34 0.30 -6.16 27.45
N THR A 35 0.75 -5.39 28.44
CA THR A 35 0.38 -3.99 28.59
C THR A 35 0.50 -3.31 27.23
N LEU A 36 -0.58 -2.66 26.75
CA LEU A 36 -0.54 -1.87 25.52
C LEU A 36 0.66 -0.92 25.61
N THR A 37 1.65 -1.10 24.75
CA THR A 37 2.78 -0.20 24.67
C THR A 37 2.32 1.10 24.03
N ASP A 38 2.72 2.21 24.63
CA ASP A 38 2.49 3.56 24.11
C ASP A 38 2.95 3.69 22.65
N CYS A 39 2.25 4.52 21.88
CA CYS A 39 2.73 4.94 20.57
C CYS A 39 4.06 5.69 20.71
N ARG A 40 4.98 5.40 19.80
CA ARG A 40 6.28 6.07 19.72
C ARG A 40 6.62 6.39 18.28
N VAL A 41 7.32 7.51 18.08
CA VAL A 41 7.96 7.87 16.82
C VAL A 41 9.41 8.26 17.08
N THR A 42 10.32 7.80 16.23
CA THR A 42 11.76 8.03 16.32
C THR A 42 12.35 8.23 14.92
N ARG A 43 13.51 8.89 14.85
CA ARG A 43 14.36 8.91 13.67
C ARG A 43 15.48 7.89 13.84
N ALA A 44 15.74 7.10 12.81
CA ALA A 44 16.82 6.11 12.80
C ALA A 44 17.15 5.70 11.36
N ASP A 45 18.44 5.47 11.07
CA ASP A 45 18.89 4.79 9.85
C ASP A 45 18.69 3.27 10.04
N VAL A 46 17.61 2.73 9.46
CA VAL A 46 17.15 1.36 9.67
C VAL A 46 17.82 0.38 8.72
N ASP A 47 18.22 0.82 7.53
CA ASP A 47 18.85 -0.02 6.50
C ASP A 47 20.34 0.28 6.26
N ALA A 48 20.94 1.14 7.10
CA ALA A 48 22.35 1.52 7.10
C ALA A 48 22.79 2.17 5.77
N ASP A 49 21.89 2.90 5.10
CA ASP A 49 22.19 3.61 3.86
C ASP A 49 22.68 5.05 4.08
N GLY A 50 22.77 5.48 5.35
CA GLY A 50 23.21 6.81 5.76
C GLY A 50 22.11 7.87 5.76
N ALA A 51 20.86 7.51 5.41
CA ALA A 51 19.70 8.39 5.52
C ALA A 51 18.81 7.97 6.71
N GLU A 52 18.30 8.94 7.47
CA GLU A 52 17.37 8.62 8.55
C GLU A 52 15.96 8.34 8.02
N GLU A 53 15.37 7.22 8.45
CA GLU A 53 13.95 6.96 8.36
C GLU A 53 13.18 7.47 9.57
N ILE A 54 11.86 7.60 9.41
CA ILE A 54 10.94 7.82 10.53
C ILE A 54 10.29 6.49 10.87
N VAL A 55 10.57 6.01 12.08
CA VAL A 55 9.99 4.78 12.62
C VAL A 55 8.87 5.16 13.57
N PHE A 56 7.65 4.71 13.31
CA PHE A 56 6.54 4.84 14.25
C PHE A 56 5.93 3.48 14.58
N GLU A 57 5.66 3.27 15.86
CA GLU A 57 5.31 1.96 16.39
C GLU A 57 4.34 2.03 17.58
N ASN A 58 3.56 0.96 17.75
CA ASN A 58 2.72 0.69 18.91
C ASN A 58 2.83 -0.79 19.31
N ALA A 59 1.87 -1.34 20.06
CA ALA A 59 1.88 -2.75 20.47
C ALA A 59 1.74 -3.75 19.31
N PHE A 60 1.15 -3.32 18.20
CA PHE A 60 0.76 -4.18 17.08
C PHE A 60 1.62 -3.99 15.83
N LEU A 61 2.00 -2.76 15.53
CA LEU A 61 2.63 -2.36 14.28
C LEU A 61 3.97 -1.67 14.54
N ARG A 62 4.92 -1.89 13.63
CA ARG A 62 6.08 -1.03 13.43
C ARG A 62 6.16 -0.66 11.95
N ALA A 63 6.04 0.62 11.65
CA ALA A 63 6.14 1.15 10.30
C ALA A 63 7.41 2.00 10.17
N VAL A 64 8.10 1.82 9.05
CA VAL A 64 9.31 2.57 8.69
C VAL A 64 9.01 3.38 7.45
N LEU A 65 8.91 4.69 7.62
CA LEU A 65 8.69 5.66 6.56
C LEU A 65 10.05 6.15 6.05
N LYS A 66 10.26 6.13 4.72
CA LYS A 66 11.52 6.53 4.07
C LYS A 66 11.32 7.81 3.25
N PRO A 67 11.59 9.00 3.82
CA PRO A 67 11.44 10.29 3.12
C PRO A 67 12.24 10.33 1.82
N GLY A 68 13.48 9.81 1.83
CA GLY A 68 14.35 9.74 0.65
C GLY A 68 13.84 8.89 -0.51
N SER A 69 12.74 8.13 -0.33
CA SER A 69 12.12 7.31 -1.38
C SER A 69 10.64 7.67 -1.58
N GLY A 70 10.36 8.95 -1.79
CA GLY A 70 9.02 9.47 -2.03
C GLY A 70 8.11 9.49 -0.81
N GLY A 71 8.68 9.37 0.39
CA GLY A 71 7.90 9.33 1.63
C GLY A 71 6.90 8.17 1.67
N ARG A 72 7.33 7.00 1.17
CA ARG A 72 6.58 5.75 1.25
C ARG A 72 6.90 5.01 2.56
N VAL A 73 6.02 4.11 2.98
CA VAL A 73 6.31 3.17 4.07
C VAL A 73 7.16 2.05 3.51
N ALA A 74 8.45 2.09 3.76
CA ALA A 74 9.41 1.08 3.32
C ALA A 74 9.16 -0.27 4.00
N ARG A 75 8.84 -0.26 5.30
CA ARG A 75 8.63 -1.49 6.08
C ARG A 75 7.38 -1.40 6.94
N LEU A 76 6.63 -2.50 7.07
CA LEU A 76 5.45 -2.59 7.92
C LEU A 76 5.41 -3.97 8.57
N GLU A 77 5.78 -4.02 9.84
CA GLU A 77 5.81 -5.23 10.64
C GLU A 77 4.55 -5.34 11.49
N TYR A 78 3.96 -6.52 11.52
CA TYR A 78 2.91 -6.90 12.47
C TYR A 78 3.53 -7.71 13.61
N LYS A 79 3.77 -7.03 14.74
CA LYS A 79 4.51 -7.54 15.90
C LYS A 79 3.92 -8.83 16.50
N PRO A 80 2.59 -8.99 16.64
CA PRO A 80 2.02 -10.20 17.26
C PRO A 80 2.33 -11.50 16.52
N ALA A 81 2.57 -11.43 15.20
CA ALA A 81 2.90 -12.59 14.38
C ALA A 81 4.36 -12.59 13.89
N ASP A 82 5.18 -11.64 14.37
CA ASP A 82 6.58 -11.45 13.95
C ASP A 82 6.75 -11.50 12.42
N VAL A 83 5.88 -10.77 11.70
CA VAL A 83 5.83 -10.82 10.24
C VAL A 83 5.98 -9.43 9.63
N ASP A 84 6.86 -9.34 8.63
CA ASP A 84 6.93 -8.18 7.75
C ASP A 84 5.92 -8.34 6.61
N LEU A 85 4.99 -7.40 6.52
CA LEU A 85 3.94 -7.35 5.51
C LEU A 85 4.45 -6.77 4.18
N THR A 86 5.61 -6.11 4.18
CA THR A 86 6.19 -5.54 2.97
C THR A 86 6.93 -6.57 2.15
N CYS A 87 6.84 -6.42 0.83
CA CYS A 87 7.54 -7.30 -0.10
C CYS A 87 8.97 -6.80 -0.33
N PHE A 88 9.94 -7.70 -0.19
CA PHE A 88 11.32 -7.51 -0.64
C PHE A 88 11.48 -8.33 -1.91
N GLY A 89 11.73 -7.66 -3.03
CA GLY A 89 11.89 -8.35 -4.30
C GLY A 89 13.31 -8.92 -4.42
N PRO A 90 13.52 -10.14 -4.93
CA PRO A 90 14.86 -10.68 -5.18
C PRO A 90 15.68 -9.81 -6.17
N TYR A 91 15.02 -8.92 -6.90
CA TYR A 91 15.63 -7.99 -7.87
C TYR A 91 15.86 -6.58 -7.33
N ARG A 92 15.35 -6.26 -6.14
CA ARG A 92 15.64 -4.99 -5.45
C ARG A 92 16.70 -5.15 -4.36
N GLY A 93 17.31 -6.33 -4.24
CA GLY A 93 18.20 -6.65 -3.13
C GLY A 93 17.46 -6.46 -1.80
N ASP A 94 18.16 -5.88 -0.83
CA ASP A 94 17.60 -5.55 0.48
C ASP A 94 16.68 -4.32 0.46
N THR A 95 16.44 -3.70 -0.71
CA THR A 95 15.56 -2.53 -0.82
C THR A 95 14.09 -2.92 -0.86
N PRO A 96 13.28 -2.58 0.16
CA PRO A 96 11.87 -2.93 0.20
C PRO A 96 11.05 -2.31 -0.95
N GLY A 97 10.04 -3.05 -1.40
CA GLY A 97 9.04 -2.62 -2.39
C GLY A 97 8.17 -1.47 -1.88
N GLY A 98 7.91 -1.44 -0.58
CA GLY A 98 7.19 -0.39 0.13
C GLY A 98 5.67 -0.33 -0.11
N LEU A 99 5.00 0.45 0.72
CA LEU A 99 3.57 0.75 0.70
C LEU A 99 3.37 2.25 0.57
N PHE A 100 2.22 2.66 0.04
CA PHE A 100 1.85 4.08 -0.10
C PHE A 100 2.83 4.87 -0.98
N GLY A 101 3.38 4.21 -2.00
CA GLY A 101 4.20 4.85 -3.02
C GLY A 101 3.33 5.69 -3.94
N ASP A 102 3.61 6.99 -4.04
CA ASP A 102 2.78 7.90 -4.83
C ASP A 102 2.92 7.66 -6.32
N ARG A 103 1.78 7.60 -7.02
CA ARG A 103 1.71 7.39 -8.46
C ARG A 103 0.68 8.29 -9.09
N VAL A 104 1.07 8.89 -10.20
CA VAL A 104 0.23 9.81 -10.96
C VAL A 104 -0.06 9.19 -12.32
N THR A 105 -1.33 9.18 -12.75
CA THR A 105 -1.74 8.51 -13.99
C THR A 105 -1.14 9.12 -15.26
N THR A 106 -0.61 10.34 -15.19
CA THR A 106 0.02 11.05 -16.31
C THR A 106 1.53 10.76 -16.41
N GLU A 107 2.08 9.92 -15.55
CA GLU A 107 3.50 9.55 -15.58
C GLU A 107 3.73 8.12 -16.09
N SER A 108 4.87 7.90 -16.74
CA SER A 108 5.37 6.56 -16.99
C SER A 108 5.88 5.91 -15.69
N TYR A 109 5.86 4.58 -15.62
CA TYR A 109 6.45 3.85 -14.51
C TYR A 109 7.99 3.97 -14.53
N PRO A 110 8.69 4.23 -13.40
CA PRO A 110 8.21 4.21 -12.02
C PRO A 110 7.68 5.55 -11.44
N GLY A 111 7.50 6.59 -12.25
CA GLY A 111 7.03 7.91 -11.81
C GLY A 111 8.10 8.74 -11.09
N SER A 112 7.95 10.07 -11.07
CA SER A 112 8.94 10.95 -10.45
C SER A 112 8.87 10.93 -8.93
N PHE A 113 7.66 10.79 -8.38
CA PHE A 113 7.41 10.90 -6.94
C PHE A 113 8.15 9.87 -6.10
N LEU A 114 8.44 8.67 -6.63
CA LEU A 114 9.22 7.66 -5.92
C LEU A 114 10.72 7.94 -5.88
N ALA A 115 11.22 8.74 -6.83
CA ALA A 115 12.62 9.13 -6.93
C ALA A 115 12.91 10.47 -6.24
N THR A 116 11.87 11.26 -5.95
CA THR A 116 11.99 12.53 -5.24
C THR A 116 11.95 12.32 -3.73
N ALA A 117 12.90 12.91 -3.01
CA ALA A 117 12.84 12.94 -1.55
C ALA A 117 11.63 13.78 -1.09
N ALA A 118 10.81 13.19 -0.23
CA ALA A 118 9.71 13.89 0.42
C ALA A 118 10.19 14.62 1.68
N GLU A 119 9.54 15.74 1.99
CA GLU A 119 9.64 16.38 3.30
C GLU A 119 8.80 15.57 4.30
N ALA A 120 9.29 15.36 5.52
CA ALA A 120 8.54 14.63 6.54
C ALA A 120 8.61 15.32 7.91
N GLU A 121 7.43 15.50 8.50
CA GLU A 121 7.18 16.25 9.74
C GLU A 121 6.45 15.34 10.74
N ILE A 122 6.93 15.27 11.98
CA ILE A 122 6.18 14.65 13.07
C ILE A 122 5.19 15.69 13.59
N VAL A 123 3.92 15.56 13.20
CA VAL A 123 2.85 16.52 13.54
C VAL A 123 2.36 16.31 14.97
N LYS A 124 2.29 15.06 15.42
CA LYS A 124 1.82 14.69 16.76
C LYS A 124 2.64 13.53 17.30
N GLN A 125 3.00 13.63 18.58
CA GLN A 125 3.62 12.55 19.33
C GLN A 125 3.04 12.49 20.74
N GLY A 126 2.41 11.37 21.09
CA GLY A 126 1.92 11.08 22.42
C GLY A 126 1.67 9.59 22.62
N ALA A 127 1.41 9.19 23.86
CA ALA A 127 1.21 7.79 24.22
C ALA A 127 0.04 7.13 23.47
N GLU A 128 -1.03 7.87 23.21
CA GLU A 128 -2.22 7.35 22.53
C GLU A 128 -2.11 7.36 21.00
N GLU A 129 -1.31 8.26 20.44
CA GLU A 129 -1.29 8.51 19.00
C GLU A 129 -0.02 9.21 18.54
N VAL A 130 0.47 8.79 17.38
CA VAL A 130 1.49 9.50 16.62
C VAL A 130 0.95 9.83 15.23
N CYS A 131 1.30 11.02 14.72
CA CYS A 131 0.96 11.46 13.37
C CYS A 131 2.22 11.99 12.68
N VAL A 132 2.49 11.49 11.47
CA VAL A 132 3.59 11.93 10.62
C VAL A 132 3.01 12.42 9.30
N ARG A 133 3.29 13.68 8.96
CA ARG A 133 2.95 14.28 7.67
C ARG A 133 4.12 14.13 6.70
N VAL A 134 3.80 13.79 5.47
CA VAL A 134 4.72 13.68 4.35
C VAL A 134 4.25 14.59 3.25
N THR A 135 5.14 15.41 2.72
CA THR A 135 4.88 16.30 1.59
C THR A 135 5.86 15.96 0.47
N ASN A 136 5.33 15.55 -0.68
CA ASN A 136 6.11 15.21 -1.85
C ASN A 136 5.78 16.17 -3.00
N LYS A 137 6.81 16.86 -3.52
CA LYS A 137 6.75 17.81 -4.63
C LYS A 137 7.48 17.23 -5.85
N GLY A 138 7.11 16.00 -6.24
CA GLY A 138 7.74 15.27 -7.33
C GLY A 138 7.64 15.95 -8.70
N GLN A 139 6.76 16.93 -8.85
CA GLN A 139 6.65 17.79 -10.03
C GLN A 139 6.44 19.26 -9.63
N PRO A 140 6.80 20.23 -10.48
CA PRO A 140 6.67 21.66 -10.17
C PRO A 140 5.26 22.10 -9.76
N ASN A 141 4.24 21.47 -10.37
CA ASN A 141 2.84 21.89 -10.29
C ASN A 141 1.97 20.92 -9.49
N LEU A 142 2.55 19.87 -8.90
CA LEU A 142 1.80 18.83 -8.22
C LEU A 142 2.46 18.52 -6.88
N LYS A 143 1.68 18.70 -5.81
CA LYS A 143 2.06 18.40 -4.44
C LYS A 143 1.13 17.31 -3.91
N ILE A 144 1.72 16.27 -3.32
CA ILE A 144 1.00 15.20 -2.62
C ILE A 144 1.34 15.30 -1.15
N GLU A 145 0.30 15.34 -0.31
CA GLU A 145 0.43 15.35 1.15
C GLU A 145 -0.24 14.09 1.70
N LYS A 146 0.44 13.43 2.65
CA LYS A 146 -0.06 12.25 3.35
C LYS A 146 0.16 12.42 4.84
N GLU A 147 -0.85 12.14 5.64
CA GLU A 147 -0.72 12.02 7.09
C GLU A 147 -0.90 10.57 7.48
N PHE A 148 0.12 10.00 8.11
CA PHE A 148 0.13 8.64 8.66
C PHE A 148 -0.17 8.72 10.14
N VAL A 149 -1.27 8.08 10.57
CA VAL A 149 -1.74 8.12 11.96
C VAL A 149 -1.73 6.71 12.54
N LEU A 150 -1.00 6.54 13.63
CA LEU A 150 -0.95 5.29 14.38
C LEU A 150 -1.50 5.52 15.80
N SER A 151 -2.63 4.89 16.09
CA SER A 151 -3.27 4.91 17.41
C SER A 151 -2.81 3.72 18.26
N ARG A 152 -2.76 3.89 19.58
CA ARG A 152 -2.21 2.88 20.52
C ARG A 152 -2.96 1.55 20.52
N ASP A 153 -4.27 1.61 20.33
CA ASP A 153 -5.22 0.50 20.50
C ASP A 153 -5.58 -0.23 19.20
N ARG A 154 -4.91 0.09 18.08
CA ARG A 154 -5.25 -0.46 16.76
C ARG A 154 -4.08 -1.15 16.08
N SER A 155 -4.41 -2.18 15.31
CA SER A 155 -3.50 -2.84 14.36
C SER A 155 -3.66 -2.30 12.94
N SER A 156 -4.09 -1.05 12.79
CA SER A 156 -4.21 -0.35 11.51
C SER A 156 -3.31 0.87 11.48
N LEU A 157 -2.84 1.22 10.28
CA LEU A 157 -2.20 2.50 10.01
C LEU A 157 -3.17 3.33 9.18
N ASP A 158 -3.70 4.40 9.77
CA ASP A 158 -4.66 5.27 9.10
C ASP A 158 -3.92 6.30 8.25
N ILE A 159 -4.47 6.61 7.07
CA ILE A 159 -3.83 7.53 6.13
C ILE A 159 -4.84 8.49 5.55
N VAL A 160 -4.53 9.77 5.66
CA VAL A 160 -5.28 10.86 5.03
C VAL A 160 -4.39 11.46 3.94
N GLY A 161 -4.91 11.49 2.71
CA GLY A 161 -4.20 12.03 1.56
C GLY A 161 -4.85 13.32 1.05
N ALA A 162 -4.02 14.26 0.62
CA ALA A 162 -4.44 15.43 -0.13
C ALA A 162 -3.54 15.62 -1.36
N VAL A 163 -4.14 16.10 -2.45
CA VAL A 163 -3.43 16.45 -3.68
C VAL A 163 -3.72 17.89 -4.00
N THR A 164 -2.66 18.68 -4.17
CA THR A 164 -2.75 20.05 -4.66
C THR A 164 -2.11 20.11 -6.03
N PHE A 165 -2.86 20.58 -7.02
CA PHE A 165 -2.36 20.83 -8.36
C PHE A 165 -2.46 22.33 -8.65
N ASP A 166 -1.32 22.96 -8.93
CA ASP A 166 -1.25 24.35 -9.39
C ASP A 166 -1.21 24.35 -10.92
N THR A 167 -2.29 24.78 -11.55
CA THR A 167 -2.35 24.86 -13.01
C THR A 167 -1.44 25.95 -13.57
N GLY A 168 -1.04 26.94 -12.75
CA GLY A 168 -0.44 28.20 -13.19
C GLY A 168 -1.37 29.02 -14.11
N LYS A 169 -2.64 28.61 -14.25
CA LYS A 169 -3.60 29.17 -15.18
C LYS A 169 -4.68 29.90 -14.40
N LEU A 170 -4.98 31.12 -14.85
CA LEU A 170 -6.04 31.96 -14.28
C LEU A 170 -7.43 31.54 -14.75
N ASP A 171 -7.52 30.77 -15.85
CA ASP A 171 -8.78 30.32 -16.43
C ASP A 171 -9.19 28.94 -15.90
N ALA A 172 -10.32 28.89 -15.22
CA ALA A 172 -10.88 27.67 -14.61
C ALA A 172 -11.45 26.67 -15.65
N THR A 173 -11.49 27.04 -16.93
CA THR A 173 -11.99 26.15 -18.00
C THR A 173 -10.96 25.13 -18.49
N GLU A 174 -9.66 25.35 -18.22
CA GLU A 174 -8.62 24.40 -18.59
C GLU A 174 -8.43 23.33 -17.49
N SER A 175 -9.06 22.17 -17.66
CA SER A 175 -8.90 21.02 -16.76
C SER A 175 -7.72 20.13 -17.16
N VAL A 176 -6.87 19.75 -16.21
CA VAL A 176 -5.89 18.66 -16.38
C VAL A 176 -6.52 17.37 -15.87
N LYS A 177 -6.65 16.36 -16.74
CA LYS A 177 -7.08 15.02 -16.33
C LYS A 177 -5.90 14.28 -15.71
N THR A 178 -5.91 14.15 -14.40
CA THR A 178 -4.92 13.37 -13.66
C THR A 178 -5.58 12.58 -12.54
N GLY A 179 -4.95 11.49 -12.12
CA GLY A 179 -5.36 10.65 -11.01
C GLY A 179 -4.19 10.33 -10.11
N LEU A 180 -4.46 10.24 -8.81
CA LEU A 180 -3.54 9.72 -7.81
C LEU A 180 -3.92 8.28 -7.49
N TRP A 181 -2.93 7.40 -7.43
CA TRP A 181 -3.07 6.11 -6.78
C TRP A 181 -1.84 5.80 -5.93
N TRP A 182 -2.02 4.93 -4.95
CA TRP A 182 -0.94 4.49 -4.08
C TRP A 182 -0.54 3.07 -4.42
N GLN A 183 0.75 2.89 -4.69
CA GLN A 183 1.33 1.58 -4.91
C GLN A 183 1.56 0.90 -3.55
N HIS A 184 1.06 -0.33 -3.43
CA HIS A 184 1.34 -1.22 -2.30
C HIS A 184 1.99 -2.49 -2.84
N ILE A 185 3.19 -2.80 -2.38
CA ILE A 185 3.87 -4.05 -2.70
C ILE A 185 3.90 -4.92 -1.44
N LEU A 186 2.88 -5.76 -1.31
CA LEU A 186 2.67 -6.65 -0.17
C LEU A 186 3.31 -8.01 -0.41
N ARG A 187 3.82 -8.61 0.67
CA ARG A 187 4.22 -10.02 0.65
C ARG A 187 2.98 -10.90 0.76
N LEU A 188 2.81 -11.83 -0.18
CA LEU A 188 1.78 -12.88 -0.12
C LEU A 188 2.46 -14.24 0.11
N GLY A 189 1.99 -15.02 1.08
CA GLY A 189 2.47 -16.37 1.36
C GLY A 189 2.89 -16.62 2.82
N THR A 190 3.29 -17.84 3.12
CA THR A 190 3.69 -18.26 4.47
C THR A 190 5.03 -17.61 4.87
N PRO A 191 5.17 -17.09 6.10
CA PRO A 191 6.47 -16.69 6.64
C PRO A 191 7.52 -17.80 6.44
N GLY A 192 8.72 -17.45 5.96
CA GLY A 192 9.80 -18.40 5.69
C GLY A 192 9.73 -19.15 4.33
N ALA A 193 8.57 -19.19 3.66
CA ALA A 193 8.51 -19.70 2.29
C ALA A 193 8.98 -18.61 1.32
N GLN A 194 10.23 -18.70 0.85
CA GLN A 194 10.72 -17.86 -0.27
C GLN A 194 10.12 -18.29 -1.63
N GLN A 195 9.60 -19.52 -1.72
CA GLN A 195 8.98 -20.06 -2.93
C GLN A 195 7.50 -19.69 -2.98
N GLY A 196 7.21 -18.46 -3.43
CA GLY A 196 5.81 -18.04 -3.55
C GLY A 196 5.57 -16.57 -3.83
N PHE A 197 6.56 -15.83 -4.34
CA PHE A 197 6.37 -14.46 -4.83
C PHE A 197 5.44 -14.45 -6.05
N ARG A 198 4.13 -14.58 -5.82
CA ARG A 198 3.12 -14.10 -6.75
C ARG A 198 2.80 -12.67 -6.32
N SER A 199 3.70 -11.74 -6.61
CA SER A 199 3.36 -10.33 -6.46
C SER A 199 2.31 -10.03 -7.52
N VAL A 200 1.09 -9.70 -7.10
CA VAL A 200 0.03 -9.23 -7.99
C VAL A 200 -0.09 -7.73 -7.77
N TYR A 201 0.10 -6.94 -8.82
CA TYR A 201 -0.24 -5.53 -8.79
C TYR A 201 -1.74 -5.38 -8.94
N TYR A 202 -2.35 -4.60 -8.06
CA TYR A 202 -3.70 -4.08 -8.24
C TYR A 202 -3.58 -2.60 -8.56
N ILE A 203 -3.85 -2.24 -9.82
CA ILE A 203 -3.74 -0.87 -10.33
C ILE A 203 -5.17 -0.36 -10.57
N PRO A 204 -5.63 0.66 -9.83
CA PRO A 204 -6.91 1.29 -10.14
C PRO A 204 -6.82 2.02 -11.48
N LEU A 205 -7.78 1.77 -12.36
CA LEU A 205 -7.98 2.42 -13.65
C LEU A 205 -9.28 3.24 -13.61
N THR A 206 -9.46 4.13 -14.58
CA THR A 206 -10.71 4.91 -14.72
C THR A 206 -11.95 4.03 -14.97
N ASN A 207 -11.77 2.78 -15.40
CA ASN A 207 -12.82 1.82 -15.73
C ASN A 207 -12.81 0.52 -14.90
N GLY A 208 -11.98 0.41 -13.84
CA GLY A 208 -11.91 -0.80 -13.02
C GLY A 208 -10.61 -0.96 -12.23
N ILE A 209 -10.28 -2.19 -11.83
CA ILE A 209 -9.01 -2.55 -11.19
C ILE A 209 -8.30 -3.55 -12.09
N LEU A 210 -7.08 -3.22 -12.53
CA LEU A 210 -6.20 -4.15 -13.22
C LEU A 210 -5.44 -5.00 -12.19
N ALA A 211 -5.68 -6.31 -12.20
CA ALA A 211 -4.86 -7.29 -11.49
C ALA A 211 -3.81 -7.87 -12.46
N ALA A 212 -2.55 -7.54 -12.27
CA ALA A 212 -1.46 -7.98 -13.15
C ALA A 212 -0.40 -8.78 -12.37
N PRO A 213 0.06 -9.94 -12.88
CA PRO A 213 1.21 -10.62 -12.30
C PRO A 213 2.45 -9.73 -12.42
N PHE A 214 3.21 -9.62 -11.35
CA PHE A 214 4.53 -8.99 -11.38
C PHE A 214 5.51 -9.92 -12.09
N THR A 215 5.82 -9.61 -13.34
CA THR A 215 6.93 -10.21 -14.08
C THR A 215 8.19 -9.36 -13.87
N PRO A 216 9.21 -9.86 -13.15
CA PRO A 216 10.35 -9.04 -12.74
C PRO A 216 11.37 -8.73 -13.85
N GLN A 217 11.24 -9.32 -15.04
CA GLN A 217 12.29 -9.32 -16.08
C GLN A 217 11.95 -8.57 -17.36
N ALA A 218 10.68 -8.28 -17.61
CA ALA A 218 10.34 -7.30 -18.63
C ALA A 218 10.47 -5.92 -17.98
N ARG A 219 11.15 -4.97 -18.62
CA ARG A 219 10.82 -3.56 -18.39
C ARG A 219 9.33 -3.48 -18.72
N ASN A 220 8.45 -3.55 -17.71
CA ASN A 220 7.03 -3.47 -17.94
C ASN A 220 6.79 -2.08 -18.56
N GLN A 221 6.77 -2.03 -19.89
CA GLN A 221 6.39 -0.86 -20.63
C GLN A 221 4.87 -0.89 -20.62
N PHE A 222 4.33 -0.01 -19.80
CA PHE A 222 2.91 0.25 -19.76
C PHE A 222 2.65 1.26 -20.87
N ALA A 223 2.13 0.78 -22.01
CA ALA A 223 1.59 1.68 -23.03
C ALA A 223 0.16 2.01 -22.63
N ILE A 224 -0.19 3.31 -22.62
CA ILE A 224 -1.58 3.73 -22.46
C ILE A 224 -2.14 3.93 -23.86
N GLU A 225 -3.02 3.02 -24.28
CA GLU A 225 -3.72 3.10 -25.56
C GLU A 225 -5.22 3.20 -25.26
N ASP A 226 -5.88 4.29 -25.66
CA ASP A 226 -7.31 4.55 -25.40
C ASP A 226 -7.76 4.44 -23.92
N GLY A 227 -6.86 4.76 -22.99
CA GLY A 227 -7.12 4.67 -21.55
C GLY A 227 -6.97 3.25 -20.96
N LEU A 228 -6.50 2.29 -21.77
CA LEU A 228 -6.13 0.95 -21.34
C LEU A 228 -4.61 0.87 -21.17
N ILE A 229 -4.16 0.32 -20.04
CA ILE A 229 -2.75 -0.01 -19.85
C ILE A 229 -2.48 -1.36 -20.52
N LEU A 230 -1.76 -1.34 -21.63
CA LEU A 230 -1.21 -2.52 -22.26
C LEU A 230 0.12 -2.85 -21.59
N ILE A 231 0.20 -4.06 -21.02
CA ILE A 231 1.45 -4.63 -20.56
C ILE A 231 2.15 -5.18 -21.81
N GLN A 232 3.16 -4.47 -22.31
CA GLN A 232 4.01 -5.01 -23.36
C GLN A 232 4.98 -6.01 -22.74
N ALA A 233 4.85 -7.27 -23.15
CA ALA A 233 5.75 -8.37 -22.80
C ALA A 233 6.96 -8.40 -23.74
#